data_AF-A0A2N9LW23-F1
#
_entry.id   AF-A0A2N9LW23-F1
#
_cell.length_a   1.000
_cell.length_b   1.000
_cell.length_c   1.000
_cell.angle_alpha   90.00
_cell.angle_beta   90.00
_cell.angle_gamma   90.00
#
_symmetry.space_group_name_H-M   'P 1'
#
loop_
_entity.id
_entity.type
_entity.pdbx_description
1 polymer ?
#
loop_
_entity_poly.entity_id
_entity_poly.type
_entity_poly.pdbx_seq_one_letter_code
_entity_poly.pdbx_strand_id
1 'polypeptide(L)'
;MPGRTIWTTRGASRSNRWRPSAASKPKQSLETFRRLRAENYDLLKGLPESAFDRTGNHSQNGIVTLRQMLDGFAGHAESHARQLQEIREEYKKVKGKK
;
A
#
# COMPACT_ATOMS: atom_id res chain seq x y z
N MET A 1 -16.90 41.29 20.80
CA MET A 1 -17.32 40.32 21.84
C MET A 1 -18.83 40.14 21.70
N PRO A 2 -19.42 38.93 21.77
CA PRO A 2 -18.91 37.62 22.23
C PRO A 2 -18.68 36.65 21.04
N GLY A 3 -17.87 35.59 21.08
CA GLY A 3 -17.78 34.52 22.08
C GLY A 3 -18.22 33.23 21.40
N ARG A 4 -17.29 32.48 20.79
CA ARG A 4 -17.56 31.10 20.33
C ARG A 4 -16.31 30.24 20.54
N THR A 5 -16.37 29.50 21.62
CA THR A 5 -15.43 28.48 22.08
C THR A 5 -15.24 27.43 20.99
N ILE A 6 -14.01 27.33 20.45
CA ILE A 6 -13.62 26.25 19.54
C ILE A 6 -13.01 25.15 20.40
N TRP A 7 -13.68 24.00 20.42
CA TRP A 7 -13.23 22.80 21.09
C TRP A 7 -11.91 22.31 20.48
N THR A 8 -10.92 22.11 21.34
CA THR A 8 -9.66 21.46 21.00
C THR A 8 -9.84 19.95 21.06
N THR A 9 -9.95 19.28 19.92
CA THR A 9 -9.74 17.83 19.85
C THR A 9 -8.24 17.55 19.73
N ARG A 10 -7.54 17.53 20.88
CA ARG A 10 -6.33 16.72 21.02
C ARG A 10 -6.78 15.26 21.04
N GLY A 11 -6.44 14.51 20.00
CA GLY A 11 -6.68 13.07 20.01
C GLY A 11 -6.68 12.42 18.62
N ALA A 12 -5.61 12.60 17.85
CA ALA A 12 -5.32 11.69 16.73
C ALA A 12 -3.89 11.20 16.91
N SER A 13 -3.77 9.89 17.12
CA SER A 13 -2.53 9.14 17.31
C SER A 13 -1.49 9.48 16.25
N ARG A 14 -0.26 9.72 16.70
CA ARG A 14 0.91 9.99 15.86
C ARG A 14 1.36 8.69 15.20
N SER A 15 0.88 8.34 14.01
CA SER A 15 1.58 7.38 13.14
C SER A 15 1.06 7.36 11.70
N ASN A 16 0.98 8.50 11.02
CA ASN A 16 0.90 8.47 9.55
C ASN A 16 1.74 9.59 8.93
N ARG A 17 3.04 9.59 9.25
CA ARG A 17 4.01 10.40 8.51
C ARG A 17 4.31 9.68 7.19
N TRP A 18 3.46 9.90 6.19
CA TRP A 18 3.79 9.58 4.80
C TRP A 18 5.05 10.34 4.42
N ARG A 19 6.14 9.61 4.19
CA ARG A 19 7.40 10.16 3.67
C ARG A 19 7.55 9.65 2.24
N PRO A 20 7.75 10.52 1.23
CA PRO A 20 7.83 10.10 -0.16
C PRO A 20 8.94 9.06 -0.34
N SER A 21 8.58 7.90 -0.89
CA SER A 21 9.47 6.74 -1.08
C SER A 21 10.59 7.00 -2.10
N ALA A 22 10.41 7.99 -2.99
CA ALA A 22 11.40 8.37 -4.00
C ALA A 22 12.74 8.87 -3.40
N ALA A 23 12.73 9.36 -2.17
CA ALA A 23 13.93 9.83 -1.45
C ALA A 23 14.50 8.78 -0.46
N SER A 24 14.00 7.55 -0.47
CA SER A 24 14.44 6.47 0.43
C SER A 24 15.37 5.49 -0.26
N LYS A 25 16.34 4.94 0.47
CA LYS A 25 17.20 3.87 -0.04
C LYS A 25 16.33 2.63 -0.36
N PRO A 26 16.55 1.91 -1.47
CA PRO A 26 15.70 0.77 -1.88
C PRO A 26 15.46 -0.26 -0.79
N LYS A 27 16.46 -0.57 0.03
CA LYS A 27 16.34 -1.49 1.18
C LYS A 27 15.28 -1.04 2.20
N GLN A 28 15.25 0.25 2.54
CA GLN A 28 14.29 0.80 3.50
C GLN A 28 12.87 0.78 2.93
N SER A 29 12.71 1.07 1.63
CA SER A 29 11.42 0.99 0.96
C SER A 29 10.87 -0.44 0.94
N LEU A 30 11.73 -1.44 0.70
CA LEU A 30 11.32 -2.86 0.75
C LEU A 30 10.95 -3.33 2.16
N GLU A 31 11.68 -2.89 3.18
CA GLU A 31 11.34 -3.20 4.58
C GLU A 31 9.99 -2.59 4.98
N THR A 32 9.77 -1.32 4.61
CA THR A 32 8.48 -0.64 4.81
C THR A 32 7.36 -1.39 4.09
N PHE A 33 7.57 -1.78 2.84
CA PHE A 33 6.61 -2.56 2.08
C PHE A 33 6.27 -3.89 2.76
N ARG A 34 7.29 -4.65 3.19
CA ARG A 34 7.10 -5.92 3.91
C ARG A 34 6.26 -5.74 5.18
N ARG A 35 6.55 -4.69 5.96
CA ARG A 35 5.80 -4.38 7.18
C ARG A 35 4.34 -4.04 6.89
N LEU A 36 4.08 -3.14 5.93
CA LEU A 36 2.71 -2.76 5.54
C LEU A 36 1.91 -3.97 5.01
N ARG A 37 2.56 -4.90 4.32
CA ARG A 37 1.90 -6.15 3.87
C ARG A 37 1.51 -7.04 5.04
N ALA A 38 2.35 -7.18 6.06
CA ALA A 38 2.02 -7.94 7.25
C ALA A 38 0.87 -7.28 8.04
N GLU A 39 0.93 -5.96 8.25
CA GLU A 39 -0.13 -5.21 8.93
C GLU A 39 -1.48 -5.33 8.18
N ASN A 40 -1.48 -5.20 6.85
CA ASN A 40 -2.70 -5.41 6.05
C ASN A 40 -3.24 -6.83 6.15
N TYR A 41 -2.37 -7.84 6.19
CA TYR A 41 -2.79 -9.23 6.39
C TYR A 41 -3.43 -9.41 7.76
N ASP A 42 -2.82 -8.91 8.83
CA ASP A 42 -3.36 -9.01 10.18
C ASP A 42 -4.74 -8.33 10.32
N LEU A 43 -4.97 -7.24 9.59
CA LEU A 43 -6.28 -6.57 9.53
C LEU A 43 -7.37 -7.40 8.83
N LEU A 44 -7.00 -8.18 7.80
CA LEU A 44 -7.97 -8.85 6.93
C LEU A 44 -8.17 -10.33 7.27
N LYS A 45 -7.17 -11.01 7.85
CA LYS A 45 -7.17 -12.48 8.03
C LYS A 45 -8.31 -13.02 8.89
N GLY A 46 -8.87 -12.21 9.79
CA GLY A 46 -9.95 -12.60 10.70
C GLY A 46 -11.36 -12.29 10.17
N LEU A 47 -11.47 -11.68 8.98
CA LEU A 47 -12.76 -11.32 8.43
C LEU A 47 -13.49 -12.55 7.89
N PRO A 48 -14.82 -12.66 8.07
CA PRO A 48 -15.61 -13.70 7.42
C PRO A 48 -15.60 -13.47 5.91
N GLU A 49 -15.82 -14.55 5.13
CA GLU A 49 -15.79 -14.47 3.67
C GLU A 49 -16.77 -13.43 3.10
N SER A 50 -17.96 -13.33 3.69
CA SER A 50 -18.98 -12.33 3.29
C SER A 50 -18.54 -10.87 3.48
N ALA A 51 -17.52 -10.60 4.30
CA ALA A 51 -16.97 -9.25 4.43
C ALA A 51 -16.24 -8.80 3.16
N PHE A 52 -15.75 -9.73 2.34
CA PHE A 52 -15.05 -9.41 1.10
C PHE A 52 -15.98 -8.93 -0.02
N ASP A 53 -17.29 -9.18 0.10
CA ASP A 53 -18.31 -8.69 -0.82
C ASP A 53 -18.77 -7.25 -0.49
N ARG A 54 -18.34 -6.69 0.64
CA ARG A 54 -18.65 -5.30 1.00
C ARG A 54 -18.11 -4.34 -0.04
N THR A 55 -18.93 -3.38 -0.43
CA THR A 55 -18.58 -2.39 -1.46
C THR A 55 -18.14 -1.06 -0.87
N GLY A 56 -17.21 -0.39 -1.54
CA GLY A 56 -16.85 1.01 -1.30
C GLY A 56 -16.73 1.78 -2.61
N ASN A 57 -16.80 3.11 -2.54
CA ASN A 57 -16.62 3.96 -3.71
C ASN A 57 -15.13 4.34 -3.87
N HIS A 58 -14.46 3.75 -4.85
CA HIS A 58 -13.10 4.07 -5.23
C HIS A 58 -13.07 5.26 -6.20
N SER A 59 -12.25 6.27 -5.91
CA SER A 59 -12.20 7.54 -6.65
C SER A 59 -11.97 7.38 -8.16
N GLN A 60 -11.27 6.33 -8.58
CA GLN A 60 -10.98 6.06 -10.00
C GLN A 60 -11.79 4.90 -10.60
N ASN A 61 -12.19 3.93 -9.78
CA ASN A 61 -12.76 2.66 -10.26
C ASN A 61 -14.26 2.56 -9.99
N GLY A 62 -14.85 3.59 -9.37
CA GLY A 62 -16.24 3.57 -8.93
C GLY A 62 -16.45 2.55 -7.82
N ILE A 63 -17.62 1.90 -7.83
CA ILE A 63 -17.98 0.92 -6.81
C ILE A 63 -17.13 -0.34 -6.98
N VAL A 64 -16.36 -0.69 -5.95
CA VAL A 64 -15.56 -1.91 -5.90
C VAL A 64 -15.83 -2.67 -4.61
N THR A 65 -15.74 -3.99 -4.67
CA THR A 65 -15.75 -4.85 -3.48
C THR A 65 -14.39 -4.83 -2.78
N LEU A 66 -14.36 -5.17 -1.50
CA LEU A 66 -13.11 -5.38 -0.76
C LEU A 66 -12.25 -6.47 -1.42
N ARG A 67 -12.88 -7.53 -1.97
CA ARG A 67 -12.20 -8.57 -2.74
C ARG A 67 -11.46 -7.99 -3.95
N GLN A 68 -12.17 -7.28 -4.82
CA GLN A 68 -11.59 -6.68 -6.02
C GLN A 68 -10.46 -5.70 -5.69
N MET A 69 -10.62 -4.93 -4.62
CA MET A 69 -9.57 -4.03 -4.13
C MET A 69 -8.32 -4.82 -3.70
N LEU A 70 -8.49 -5.88 -2.90
CA LEU A 70 -7.39 -6.73 -2.43
C LEU A 70 -6.67 -7.43 -3.59
N ASP A 71 -7.42 -8.02 -4.52
CA ASP A 71 -6.89 -8.72 -5.69
C ASP A 71 -6.07 -7.76 -6.56
N GLY A 72 -6.56 -6.54 -6.76
CA GLY A 72 -5.83 -5.50 -7.49
C GLY A 72 -4.49 -5.15 -6.83
N PHE A 73 -4.45 -4.99 -5.52
CA PHE A 73 -3.19 -4.71 -4.80
C PHE A 73 -2.23 -5.90 -4.80
N ALA A 74 -2.74 -7.12 -4.69
CA ALA A 74 -1.93 -8.33 -4.75
C ALA A 74 -1.29 -8.49 -6.14
N GLY A 75 -2.09 -8.42 -7.20
CA GLY A 75 -1.60 -8.54 -8.58
C GLY A 75 -0.66 -7.42 -8.98
N HIS A 76 -0.87 -6.20 -8.49
CA HIS A 76 0.04 -5.08 -8.74
C HIS A 76 1.45 -5.32 -8.18
N ALA A 77 1.55 -5.88 -6.97
CA ALA A 77 2.84 -6.23 -6.38
C ALA A 77 3.57 -7.33 -7.18
N GLU A 78 2.84 -8.34 -7.64
CA GLU A 78 3.39 -9.41 -8.48
C GLU A 78 3.87 -8.90 -9.84
N SER A 79 3.10 -8.01 -10.47
CA SER A 79 3.48 -7.36 -11.73
C SER A 79 4.80 -6.61 -11.59
N HIS A 80 4.97 -5.83 -10.52
CA HIS A 80 6.23 -5.14 -10.25
C HIS A 80 7.38 -6.10 -9.94
N ALA A 81 7.13 -7.19 -9.22
CA ALA A 81 8.16 -8.21 -8.98
C ALA A 81 8.67 -8.82 -10.30
N ARG A 82 7.76 -9.11 -11.24
CA ARG A 82 8.11 -9.60 -12.58
C ARG A 82 8.94 -8.57 -13.35
N GLN A 83 8.52 -7.32 -13.39
CA GLN A 83 9.28 -6.24 -14.06
C GLN A 83 10.70 -6.10 -13.51
N LEU A 84 10.88 -6.17 -12.19
CA LEU A 84 12.21 -6.10 -11.56
C LEU A 84 13.10 -7.29 -11.94
N GLN A 85 12.52 -8.49 -12.06
CA GLN A 85 13.24 -9.67 -12.51
C GLN A 85 13.68 -9.54 -13.96
N GLU A 86 12.79 -9.12 -14.86
CA GLU A 86 13.08 -8.89 -16.28
C GLU A 86 14.22 -7.88 -16.47
N ILE A 87 14.11 -6.71 -15.81
CA ILE A 87 15.15 -5.66 -15.87
C ILE A 87 16.49 -6.19 -15.34
N ARG A 88 16.48 -7.00 -14.27
CA ARG A 88 17.69 -7.58 -13.70
C ARG A 88 18.37 -8.55 -14.67
N GLU A 89 17.61 -9.39 -15.36
CA GLU A 89 18.16 -10.33 -16.34
C GLU A 89 18.73 -9.60 -17.55
N GLU A 90 18.05 -8.57 -18.05
CA GLU A 90 18.60 -7.72 -19.12
C GLU A 90 19.90 -7.01 -18.70
N TYR A 91 19.94 -6.48 -17.47
CA TYR A 91 21.16 -5.87 -16.94
C TYR A 91 22.34 -6.85 -16.89
N LYS A 92 22.11 -8.10 -16.46
CA LYS A 92 23.17 -9.14 -16.45
C LYS A 92 23.68 -9.45 -17.85
N LYS A 93 22.79 -9.56 -18.85
CA LYS A 93 23.17 -9.81 -20.24
C LYS A 93 24.06 -8.70 -20.80
N VAL A 94 23.76 -7.45 -20.47
CA VAL A 94 24.58 -6.30 -20.90
C VAL A 94 25.93 -6.28 -20.17
N LYS A 95 25.95 -6.54 -18.87
CA LYS A 95 27.18 -6.53 -18.07
C LYS A 95 28.13 -7.69 -18.39
N GLY A 96 27.60 -8.87 -18.71
CA GLY A 96 28.38 -10.07 -19.04
C GLY A 96 28.93 -10.11 -20.47
N LYS A 97 28.61 -9.12 -21.31
CA LYS A 97 29.17 -8.93 -22.65
C LYS A 97 30.41 -8.01 -22.68
N LYS A 98 30.87 -7.55 -21.51
CA LYS A 98 32.12 -6.79 -21.34
C LYS A 98 33.25 -7.69 -20.88
#